data_AF-A0A839JUF4-F1
#
_entry.id   AF-A0A839JUF4-F1
#
_cell.length_a   1.000
_cell.length_b   1.000
_cell.length_c   1.000
_cell.angle_alpha   90.00
_cell.angle_beta   90.00
_cell.angle_gamma   90.00
#
_symmetry.space_group_name_H-M   'P 1'
#
loop_
_entity.id
_entity.type
_entity.pdbx_description
1 polymer ?
#
loop_
_entity_poly.entity_id
_entity_poly.type
_entity_poly.pdbx_seq_one_letter_code
_entity_poly.pdbx_strand_id
1 'polypeptide(L)'
;MKLYIQTPFVNNNKFIPHLLEHCALQSRDPSEYLKYSISTNASTRTGFTCFEREDIPAQEFFDYLRMPLEEEIFNQELLAIVKELEKPSFGQKVYEKILNQISSEKITTNKAQEISLTQLQDYHNQRYQEEYTLLIDKDGKIDKNWGMGKQIKHQQLDIKNLTKVNCGSFSYRKELQHFLWTKYSGIEDIFVLDYIGDLLESYCIFDASLHSKYFYSSFDWSFGDQYMILSNSGTLERIKKSDFFTFSSVFKENYLRNLDYGWYRAWDSHIALFMGVGTSIEEHKKLVKSIDNRLIESIVSDFLGEKFF
;
A
#
# COMPACT_ATOMS: atom_id res chain seq x y z
N MET A 1 9.08 -12.99 7.51
CA MET A 1 8.97 -13.09 6.03
C MET A 1 7.56 -12.70 5.61
N LYS A 2 7.40 -12.26 4.36
CA LYS A 2 6.10 -11.91 3.78
C LYS A 2 5.96 -12.54 2.39
N LEU A 3 4.79 -13.08 2.08
CA LEU A 3 4.38 -13.49 0.75
C LEU A 3 3.33 -12.50 0.25
N TYR A 4 3.63 -11.80 -0.84
CA TYR A 4 2.67 -10.96 -1.54
C TYR A 4 2.21 -11.70 -2.79
N ILE A 5 0.94 -12.08 -2.85
CA ILE A 5 0.34 -12.77 -4.00
C ILE A 5 -0.54 -11.78 -4.74
N GLN A 6 -0.35 -11.62 -6.05
CA GLN A 6 -1.21 -10.75 -6.87
C GLN A 6 -2.63 -11.34 -6.97
N THR A 7 -3.57 -10.71 -6.28
CA THR A 7 -4.98 -11.10 -6.17
C THR A 7 -5.88 -9.90 -6.47
N PRO A 8 -5.96 -9.47 -7.75
CA PRO A 8 -6.81 -8.35 -8.12
C PRO A 8 -8.27 -8.63 -7.82
N PHE A 9 -9.00 -7.57 -7.49
CA PHE A 9 -10.43 -7.67 -7.23
C PHE A 9 -11.19 -8.23 -8.43
N VAL A 10 -12.18 -9.06 -8.14
CA VAL A 10 -13.04 -9.65 -9.17
C VAL A 10 -14.26 -8.74 -9.33
N ASN A 11 -14.48 -8.24 -10.55
CA ASN A 11 -15.54 -7.28 -10.85
C ASN A 11 -15.51 -6.04 -9.92
N ASN A 12 -14.30 -5.54 -9.64
CA ASN A 12 -14.05 -4.43 -8.71
C ASN A 12 -14.58 -4.66 -7.28
N ASN A 13 -14.67 -5.92 -6.85
CA ASN A 13 -15.04 -6.29 -5.49
C ASN A 13 -13.93 -7.06 -4.78
N LYS A 14 -13.63 -6.65 -3.54
CA LYS A 14 -12.66 -7.29 -2.64
C LYS A 14 -13.07 -8.69 -2.18
N PHE A 15 -14.36 -9.02 -2.23
CA PHE A 15 -14.94 -10.20 -1.58
C PHE A 15 -14.22 -11.51 -1.93
N ILE A 16 -14.02 -11.79 -3.22
CA ILE A 16 -13.44 -13.06 -3.68
C ILE A 16 -11.99 -13.25 -3.18
N PRO A 17 -11.04 -12.32 -3.44
CA PRO A 17 -9.68 -12.48 -2.92
C PRO A 17 -9.62 -12.49 -1.39
N HIS A 18 -10.53 -11.77 -0.71
CA HIS A 18 -10.58 -11.78 0.75
C HIS A 18 -11.11 -13.11 1.30
N LEU A 19 -12.15 -13.69 0.70
CA LEU A 19 -12.62 -15.03 1.07
C LEU A 19 -11.53 -16.08 0.80
N LEU A 20 -10.80 -15.97 -0.31
CA LEU A 20 -9.69 -16.87 -0.62
C LEU A 20 -8.58 -16.78 0.44
N GLU A 21 -8.25 -15.58 0.92
CA GLU A 21 -7.28 -15.41 2.02
C GLU A 21 -7.63 -16.26 3.24
N HIS A 22 -8.88 -16.20 3.70
CA HIS A 22 -9.37 -16.98 4.84
C HIS A 22 -9.38 -18.48 4.52
N CYS A 23 -9.97 -18.87 3.39
CA CYS A 23 -10.07 -20.29 3.01
C CYS A 23 -8.72 -20.96 2.81
N ALA A 24 -7.73 -20.27 2.24
CA ALA A 24 -6.40 -20.82 1.99
C ALA A 24 -5.53 -20.91 3.26
N LEU A 25 -5.82 -20.08 4.27
CA LEU A 25 -5.05 -20.07 5.51
C LEU A 25 -5.62 -21.02 6.58
N GLN A 26 -6.93 -21.22 6.60
CA GLN A 26 -7.62 -21.96 7.64
C GLN A 26 -7.41 -23.48 7.50
N SER A 27 -7.27 -24.18 8.63
CA SER A 27 -7.29 -25.65 8.68
C SER A 27 -8.17 -26.15 9.83
N ARG A 28 -8.70 -27.36 9.67
CA ARG A 28 -9.44 -28.11 10.71
C ARG A 28 -8.53 -29.00 11.54
N ASP A 29 -7.38 -29.41 10.99
CA ASP A 29 -6.40 -30.16 11.75
C ASP A 29 -5.77 -29.24 12.79
N PRO A 30 -5.84 -29.54 14.10
CA PRO A 30 -5.30 -28.66 15.13
C PRO A 30 -3.79 -28.43 14.97
N SER A 31 -3.06 -29.42 14.46
CA SER A 31 -1.61 -29.32 14.27
C SER A 31 -1.30 -28.37 13.12
N GLU A 32 -2.00 -28.48 12.01
CA GLU A 32 -1.89 -27.53 10.89
C GLU A 32 -2.39 -26.14 11.26
N TYR A 33 -3.47 -26.00 12.02
CA TYR A 33 -3.95 -24.68 12.46
C TYR A 33 -2.91 -23.97 13.34
N LEU A 34 -2.35 -24.69 14.32
CA LEU A 34 -1.27 -24.16 15.17
C LEU A 34 -0.01 -23.89 14.35
N LYS A 35 0.28 -24.75 13.37
CA LYS A 35 1.45 -24.60 12.53
C LYS A 35 1.30 -23.51 11.50
N TYR A 36 0.19 -23.32 10.80
CA TYR A 36 0.10 -22.43 9.62
C TYR A 36 -0.85 -21.25 9.79
N SER A 37 -1.88 -21.34 10.63
CA SER A 37 -2.92 -20.30 10.71
C SER A 37 -2.71 -19.32 11.87
N ILE A 38 -2.56 -19.80 13.11
CA ILE A 38 -2.68 -18.95 14.32
C ILE A 38 -1.66 -17.80 14.41
N SER A 39 -0.46 -17.99 13.85
CA SER A 39 0.64 -17.03 13.91
C SER A 39 0.88 -16.31 12.58
N THR A 40 -0.01 -16.51 11.61
CA THR A 40 0.06 -15.80 10.33
C THR A 40 -0.81 -14.56 10.39
N ASN A 41 -0.21 -13.41 10.08
CA ASN A 41 -0.99 -12.20 9.82
C ASN A 41 -1.31 -12.14 8.32
N ALA A 42 -2.60 -12.05 7.98
CA ALA A 42 -3.05 -12.00 6.60
C ALA A 42 -3.82 -10.71 6.32
N SER A 43 -3.69 -10.19 5.11
CA SER A 43 -4.48 -9.04 4.68
C SER A 43 -4.64 -8.94 3.18
N THR A 44 -5.89 -8.70 2.75
CA THR A 44 -6.23 -8.47 1.35
C THR A 44 -6.40 -6.99 1.08
N ARG A 45 -5.79 -6.56 -0.02
CA ARG A 45 -5.64 -5.19 -0.52
C ARG A 45 -6.05 -5.15 -2.00
N THR A 46 -6.32 -3.98 -2.56
CA THR A 46 -6.65 -3.89 -4.00
C THR A 46 -5.43 -4.29 -4.82
N GLY A 47 -5.47 -5.49 -5.40
CA GLY A 47 -4.41 -6.00 -6.26
C GLY A 47 -3.56 -7.11 -5.66
N PHE A 48 -3.59 -7.31 -4.34
CA PHE A 48 -2.77 -8.34 -3.69
C PHE A 48 -3.27 -8.77 -2.31
N THR A 49 -2.82 -9.96 -1.90
CA THR A 49 -3.01 -10.53 -0.57
C THR A 49 -1.62 -10.74 0.03
N CYS A 50 -1.45 -10.29 1.28
CA CYS A 50 -0.23 -10.44 2.05
C CYS A 50 -0.41 -11.51 3.11
N PHE A 51 0.55 -12.43 3.20
CA PHE A 51 0.72 -13.32 4.36
C PHE A 51 2.07 -13.05 5.01
N GLU A 52 2.06 -12.70 6.29
CA GLU A 52 3.24 -12.43 7.09
C GLU A 52 3.42 -13.50 8.17
N ARG A 53 4.60 -14.11 8.17
CA ARG A 53 4.97 -15.19 9.06
C ARG A 53 6.49 -15.22 9.27
N GLU A 54 7.02 -15.68 10.40
CA GLU A 54 8.48 -15.61 10.65
C GLU A 54 9.19 -16.96 10.77
N ASP A 55 8.46 -18.01 11.14
CA ASP A 55 8.98 -19.26 11.69
C ASP A 55 8.91 -20.46 10.73
N ILE A 56 8.38 -20.28 9.51
CA ILE A 56 8.18 -21.36 8.53
C ILE A 56 8.97 -21.09 7.24
N PRO A 57 9.59 -22.11 6.63
CA PRO A 57 10.21 -21.96 5.31
C PRO A 57 9.21 -21.45 4.26
N ALA A 58 9.65 -20.49 3.44
CA ALA A 58 8.77 -19.83 2.49
C ALA A 58 8.10 -20.77 1.49
N GLN A 59 8.85 -21.74 0.94
CA GLN A 59 8.31 -22.71 0.00
C GLN A 59 7.27 -23.62 0.66
N GLU A 60 7.56 -24.12 1.86
CA GLU A 60 6.63 -24.97 2.62
C GLU A 60 5.32 -24.25 2.91
N PHE A 61 5.40 -22.99 3.33
CA PHE A 61 4.20 -22.20 3.60
C PHE A 61 3.42 -21.86 2.33
N PHE A 62 4.12 -21.55 1.23
CA PHE A 62 3.49 -21.31 -0.07
C PHE A 62 2.79 -22.57 -0.62
N ASP A 63 3.41 -23.75 -0.45
CA ASP A 63 2.81 -25.02 -0.85
C ASP A 63 1.55 -25.33 -0.04
N TYR A 64 1.53 -25.01 1.26
CA TYR A 64 0.33 -25.10 2.09
C TYR A 64 -0.79 -24.19 1.59
N LEU A 65 -0.49 -22.90 1.33
CA LEU A 65 -1.48 -21.94 0.81
C LEU A 65 -2.09 -22.38 -0.53
N ARG A 66 -1.40 -23.24 -1.29
CA ARG A 66 -1.82 -23.77 -2.60
C ARG A 66 -2.66 -25.04 -2.55
N MET A 67 -2.87 -25.61 -1.36
CA MET A 67 -3.66 -26.83 -1.23
C MET A 67 -5.10 -26.62 -1.71
N PRO A 68 -5.75 -27.64 -2.30
CA PRO A 68 -7.15 -27.54 -2.71
C PRO A 68 -8.05 -27.08 -1.55
N LEU A 69 -8.98 -26.18 -1.84
CA LEU A 69 -9.89 -25.63 -0.85
C LEU A 69 -10.92 -26.69 -0.45
N GLU A 70 -11.12 -26.85 0.85
CA GLU A 70 -12.09 -27.79 1.39
C GLU A 70 -13.49 -27.16 1.48
N GLU A 71 -14.52 -27.95 1.14
CA GLU A 71 -15.91 -27.49 1.13
C GLU A 71 -16.39 -27.06 2.54
N GLU A 72 -15.99 -27.79 3.58
CA GLU A 72 -16.36 -27.44 4.96
C GLU A 72 -15.73 -26.13 5.43
N ILE A 73 -14.50 -25.84 5.01
CA ILE A 73 -13.80 -24.58 5.31
C ILE A 73 -14.47 -23.45 4.52
N PHE A 74 -14.69 -23.64 3.22
CA PHE A 74 -15.38 -22.67 2.38
C PHE A 74 -16.73 -22.24 2.96
N ASN A 75 -17.57 -23.20 3.36
CA ASN A 75 -18.89 -22.90 3.90
C ASN A 75 -18.80 -22.13 5.23
N GLN A 76 -17.82 -22.43 6.09
CA GLN A 76 -17.61 -21.69 7.33
C GLN A 76 -17.13 -20.27 7.06
N GLU A 77 -16.06 -20.11 6.28
CA GLU A 77 -15.43 -18.82 6.05
C GLU A 77 -16.34 -17.89 5.25
N LEU A 78 -17.17 -18.44 4.35
CA LEU A 78 -18.23 -17.69 3.68
C LEU A 78 -19.21 -17.05 4.68
N LEU A 79 -19.61 -17.78 5.73
CA LEU A 79 -20.48 -17.23 6.78
C LEU A 79 -19.76 -16.20 7.65
N ALA A 80 -18.47 -16.42 7.93
CA ALA A 80 -17.66 -15.51 8.75
C ALA A 80 -17.43 -14.17 8.04
N ILE A 81 -16.97 -14.20 6.78
CA ILE A 81 -16.67 -13.00 6.02
C ILE A 81 -17.93 -12.17 5.71
N VAL A 82 -19.09 -12.81 5.50
CA VAL A 82 -20.35 -12.08 5.33
C VAL A 82 -20.66 -11.24 6.57
N LYS A 83 -20.50 -11.82 7.77
CA LYS A 83 -20.68 -11.09 9.04
C LYS A 83 -19.66 -9.98 9.23
N GLU A 84 -18.41 -10.19 8.84
CA GLU A 84 -17.38 -9.15 8.89
C GLU A 84 -17.78 -7.94 8.03
N LEU A 85 -18.21 -8.20 6.78
CA LEU A 85 -18.52 -7.16 5.80
C LEU A 85 -19.86 -6.45 6.06
N GLU A 86 -20.74 -7.00 6.92
CA GLU A 86 -21.98 -6.33 7.35
C GLU A 86 -21.72 -5.10 8.23
N LYS A 87 -20.58 -5.05 8.93
CA LYS A 87 -20.28 -3.97 9.89
C LYS A 87 -18.93 -3.28 9.60
N PRO A 88 -18.78 -2.64 8.44
CA PRO A 88 -17.52 -2.02 8.09
C PRO A 88 -17.19 -0.86 9.04
N SER A 89 -15.93 -0.82 9.46
CA SER A 89 -15.36 0.23 10.30
C SER A 89 -15.41 1.60 9.60
N PHE A 90 -15.18 2.67 10.36
CA PHE A 90 -15.10 4.00 9.78
C PHE A 90 -13.96 4.11 8.75
N GLY A 91 -12.77 3.59 9.08
CA GLY A 91 -11.61 3.55 8.19
C GLY A 91 -11.90 2.79 6.90
N GLN A 92 -12.55 1.62 6.97
CA GLN A 92 -12.95 0.86 5.77
C GLN A 92 -13.90 1.64 4.84
N LYS A 93 -14.81 2.45 5.42
CA LYS A 93 -15.74 3.29 4.64
C LYS A 93 -15.05 4.51 4.02
N VAL A 94 -14.16 5.15 4.76
CA VAL A 94 -13.30 6.23 4.23
C VAL A 94 -12.45 5.67 3.10
N TYR A 95 -11.90 4.49 3.29
CA TYR A 95 -11.05 3.83 2.32
C TYR A 95 -11.76 3.55 0.98
N GLU A 96 -12.93 2.92 1.04
CA GLU A 96 -13.77 2.69 -0.13
C GLU A 96 -14.14 3.99 -0.84
N LYS A 97 -14.33 5.09 -0.10
CA LYS A 97 -14.60 6.41 -0.68
C LYS A 97 -13.41 6.99 -1.41
N ILE A 98 -12.20 6.89 -0.85
CA ILE A 98 -10.97 7.29 -1.53
C ILE A 98 -10.83 6.50 -2.83
N LEU A 99 -10.94 5.17 -2.77
CA LEU A 99 -10.86 4.31 -3.96
C LEU A 99 -11.85 4.70 -5.06
N ASN A 100 -13.10 5.02 -4.69
CA ASN A 100 -14.12 5.47 -5.62
C ASN A 100 -13.93 6.90 -6.16
N GLN A 101 -13.07 7.71 -5.54
CA GLN A 101 -12.67 9.02 -6.10
C GLN A 101 -11.52 8.89 -7.11
N ILE A 102 -10.63 7.92 -6.94
CA ILE A 102 -9.42 7.77 -7.77
C ILE A 102 -9.58 6.75 -8.91
N SER A 103 -10.50 5.81 -8.76
CA SER A 103 -10.81 4.80 -9.78
C SER A 103 -11.86 5.32 -10.77
N SER A 104 -11.69 4.97 -12.04
CA SER A 104 -12.71 5.20 -13.07
C SER A 104 -13.93 4.30 -12.91
N GLU A 105 -13.75 3.15 -12.26
CA GLU A 105 -14.79 2.17 -12.00
C GLU A 105 -15.12 2.12 -10.52
N LYS A 106 -16.39 1.86 -10.19
CA LYS A 106 -16.83 1.76 -8.80
C LYS A 106 -16.18 0.55 -8.13
N ILE A 107 -15.39 0.78 -7.09
CA ILE A 107 -14.79 -0.24 -6.25
C ILE A 107 -15.66 -0.49 -5.01
N THR A 108 -15.85 -1.76 -4.69
CA THR A 108 -16.57 -2.21 -3.50
C THR A 108 -15.65 -3.07 -2.64
N THR A 109 -15.44 -2.66 -1.39
CA THR A 109 -14.57 -3.36 -0.43
C THR A 109 -15.35 -4.04 0.68
N ASN A 110 -16.59 -3.60 0.92
CA ASN A 110 -17.39 -4.00 2.08
C ASN A 110 -18.73 -4.63 1.70
N LYS A 111 -18.76 -5.49 0.66
CA LYS A 111 -20.01 -6.15 0.23
C LYS A 111 -19.76 -7.56 -0.25
N ALA A 112 -20.49 -8.51 0.35
CA ALA A 112 -20.49 -9.90 -0.08
C ALA A 112 -21.06 -10.10 -1.50
N GLN A 113 -20.62 -11.17 -2.14
CA GLN A 113 -21.12 -11.63 -3.44
C GLN A 113 -21.48 -13.11 -3.36
N GLU A 114 -22.35 -13.56 -4.27
CA GLU A 114 -22.56 -14.99 -4.47
C GLU A 114 -21.34 -15.59 -5.18
N ILE A 115 -20.85 -16.70 -4.65
CA ILE A 115 -19.75 -17.46 -5.21
C ILE A 115 -19.90 -18.94 -4.83
N SER A 116 -19.53 -19.84 -5.74
CA SER A 116 -19.40 -21.27 -5.47
C SER A 116 -17.96 -21.65 -5.12
N LEU A 117 -17.78 -22.80 -4.43
CA LEU A 117 -16.46 -23.36 -4.17
C LEU A 117 -15.64 -23.52 -5.46
N THR A 118 -16.24 -24.01 -6.54
CA THR A 118 -15.56 -24.16 -7.84
C THR A 118 -15.00 -22.85 -8.35
N GLN A 119 -15.79 -21.76 -8.33
CA GLN A 119 -15.32 -20.45 -8.78
C GLN A 119 -14.20 -19.88 -7.89
N LEU A 120 -14.25 -20.13 -6.58
CA LEU A 120 -13.18 -19.73 -5.67
C LEU A 120 -11.91 -20.54 -5.93
N GLN A 121 -12.05 -21.84 -6.16
CA GLN A 121 -10.95 -22.74 -6.51
C GLN A 121 -10.31 -22.37 -7.86
N ASP A 122 -11.11 -21.98 -8.85
CA ASP A 122 -10.60 -21.51 -10.15
C ASP A 122 -9.76 -20.24 -9.98
N TYR A 123 -10.24 -19.28 -9.19
CA TYR A 123 -9.48 -18.07 -8.86
C TYR A 123 -8.21 -18.40 -8.06
N HIS A 124 -8.28 -19.34 -7.12
CA HIS A 124 -7.15 -19.83 -6.36
C HIS A 124 -6.07 -20.43 -7.27
N ASN A 125 -6.46 -21.38 -8.12
CA ASN A 125 -5.57 -22.02 -9.09
C ASN A 125 -4.95 -21.01 -10.06
N GLN A 126 -5.66 -19.94 -10.40
CA GLN A 126 -5.11 -18.89 -11.27
C GLN A 126 -4.06 -18.03 -10.54
N ARG A 127 -4.27 -17.69 -9.27
CA ARG A 127 -3.52 -16.63 -8.59
C ARG A 127 -2.42 -17.11 -7.66
N TYR A 128 -2.58 -18.25 -6.99
CA TYR A 128 -1.58 -18.75 -6.05
C TYR A 128 -0.52 -19.57 -6.81
N GLN A 129 0.14 -18.92 -7.76
CA GLN A 129 1.26 -19.47 -8.52
C GLN A 129 2.52 -18.63 -8.29
N GLU A 130 3.69 -19.24 -8.48
CA GLU A 130 4.98 -18.59 -8.19
C GLU A 130 5.17 -17.31 -9.02
N GLU A 131 4.69 -17.30 -10.27
CA GLU A 131 4.78 -16.16 -11.18
C GLU A 131 3.95 -14.94 -10.76
N TYR A 132 3.03 -15.11 -9.81
CA TYR A 132 2.21 -14.04 -9.23
C TYR A 132 2.58 -13.75 -7.77
N THR A 133 3.64 -14.39 -7.26
CA THR A 133 4.02 -14.27 -5.85
C THR A 133 5.40 -13.65 -5.69
N LEU A 134 5.49 -12.67 -4.80
CA LEU A 134 6.72 -12.02 -4.38
C LEU A 134 7.04 -12.45 -2.95
N LEU A 135 8.26 -12.97 -2.74
CA LEU A 135 8.77 -13.32 -1.42
C LEU A 135 9.65 -12.20 -0.87
N ILE A 136 9.36 -11.80 0.37
CA ILE A 136 10.12 -10.83 1.14
C ILE A 136 10.66 -11.53 2.38
N ASP A 137 11.96 -11.46 2.60
CA ASP A 137 12.60 -12.04 3.77
C ASP A 137 12.31 -11.26 5.06
N LYS A 138 12.88 -11.70 6.17
CA LYS A 138 12.73 -11.06 7.49
C LYS A 138 13.38 -9.67 7.59
N ASP A 139 14.32 -9.35 6.69
CA ASP A 139 15.00 -8.06 6.65
C ASP A 139 14.28 -7.08 5.71
N GLY A 140 13.11 -7.46 5.18
CA GLY A 140 12.34 -6.65 4.24
C GLY A 140 12.88 -6.67 2.81
N LYS A 141 13.78 -7.60 2.47
CA LYS A 141 14.38 -7.70 1.13
C LYS A 141 13.65 -8.71 0.27
N ILE A 142 13.52 -8.37 -1.01
CA ILE A 142 12.93 -9.25 -2.01
C ILE A 142 13.90 -10.38 -2.35
N ASP A 143 13.43 -11.62 -2.33
CA ASP A 143 14.19 -12.76 -2.84
C ASP A 143 14.20 -12.75 -4.37
N LYS A 144 15.35 -12.38 -4.94
CA LYS A 144 15.55 -12.29 -6.40
C LYS A 144 15.70 -13.65 -7.10
N ASN A 145 15.78 -14.75 -6.35
CA ASN A 145 15.95 -16.10 -6.88
C ASN A 145 14.64 -16.91 -6.85
N TRP A 146 13.52 -16.30 -6.44
CA TRP A 146 12.24 -16.99 -6.27
C TRP A 146 11.07 -16.24 -6.92
N GLY A 147 10.06 -16.96 -7.43
CA GLY A 147 8.82 -16.41 -7.97
C GLY A 147 8.98 -15.19 -8.89
N MET A 148 8.19 -14.14 -8.63
CA MET A 148 8.28 -12.85 -9.33
C MET A 148 9.67 -12.19 -9.21
N GLY A 149 10.39 -12.45 -8.12
CA GLY A 149 11.71 -11.87 -7.86
C GLY A 149 12.73 -12.18 -8.95
N LYS A 150 12.62 -13.36 -9.60
CA LYS A 150 13.47 -13.78 -10.74
C LYS A 150 13.35 -12.88 -11.96
N GLN A 151 12.22 -12.19 -12.11
CA GLN A 151 11.87 -11.41 -13.29
C GLN A 151 12.07 -9.90 -13.10
N ILE A 152 12.39 -9.47 -11.88
CA ILE A 152 12.54 -8.04 -11.55
C ILE A 152 13.68 -7.43 -12.34
N LYS A 153 13.36 -6.40 -13.12
CA LYS A 153 14.37 -5.64 -13.87
C LYS A 153 14.83 -4.43 -13.08
N HIS A 154 16.11 -4.12 -13.20
CA HIS A 154 16.62 -2.87 -12.67
C HIS A 154 16.20 -1.70 -13.55
N GLN A 155 15.67 -0.64 -12.95
CA GLN A 155 15.25 0.58 -13.63
C GLN A 155 16.04 1.79 -13.11
N GLN A 156 16.57 2.57 -14.05
CA GLN A 156 17.14 3.89 -13.79
C GLN A 156 16.03 4.94 -13.66
N LEU A 157 16.24 5.91 -12.79
CA LEU A 157 15.28 6.97 -12.53
C LEU A 157 15.66 8.25 -13.28
N ASP A 158 14.66 8.89 -13.88
CA ASP A 158 14.76 10.24 -14.45
C ASP A 158 13.48 11.02 -14.11
N ILE A 159 13.64 12.19 -13.48
CA ILE A 159 12.52 13.06 -13.12
C ILE A 159 11.64 13.44 -14.32
N LYS A 160 12.17 13.39 -15.55
CA LYS A 160 11.41 13.63 -16.78
C LYS A 160 10.35 12.56 -17.06
N ASN A 161 10.48 11.37 -16.46
CA ASN A 161 9.50 10.29 -16.56
C ASN A 161 8.36 10.44 -15.54
N LEU A 162 8.44 11.43 -14.64
CA LEU A 162 7.35 11.73 -13.72
C LEU A 162 6.08 12.02 -14.53
N THR A 163 5.03 11.25 -14.28
CA THR A 163 3.77 11.41 -14.99
C THR A 163 2.84 12.30 -14.20
N LYS A 164 2.57 11.95 -12.94
CA LYS A 164 1.60 12.67 -12.11
C LYS A 164 1.63 12.24 -10.64
N VAL A 165 1.60 13.23 -9.77
CA VAL A 165 1.11 13.10 -8.39
C VAL A 165 -0.24 13.81 -8.32
N ASN A 166 -1.26 13.12 -7.82
CA ASN A 166 -2.62 13.63 -7.76
C ASN A 166 -2.98 14.00 -6.33
N CYS A 167 -3.92 14.93 -6.18
CA CYS A 167 -4.57 15.24 -4.90
C CYS A 167 -6.08 15.05 -5.00
N GLY A 168 -6.73 14.88 -3.86
CA GLY A 168 -8.17 14.81 -3.74
C GLY A 168 -8.64 15.15 -2.33
N SER A 169 -9.93 15.43 -2.20
CA SER A 169 -10.55 15.58 -0.89
C SER A 169 -12.04 15.27 -0.91
N PHE A 170 -12.56 14.88 0.25
CA PHE A 170 -13.99 14.80 0.50
C PHE A 170 -14.30 14.98 1.97
N SER A 171 -15.55 15.35 2.27
CA SER A 171 -16.07 15.29 3.63
C SER A 171 -16.87 14.01 3.84
N TYR A 172 -16.60 13.31 4.95
CA TYR A 172 -17.41 12.19 5.40
C TYR A 172 -17.72 12.33 6.89
N ARG A 173 -19.02 12.33 7.23
CA ARG A 173 -19.50 12.53 8.61
C ARG A 173 -18.91 13.76 9.30
N LYS A 174 -18.73 14.86 8.55
CA LYS A 174 -18.13 16.14 8.99
C LYS A 174 -16.61 16.10 9.22
N GLU A 175 -15.95 14.98 8.97
CA GLU A 175 -14.49 14.91 8.90
C GLU A 175 -14.05 15.19 7.47
N LEU A 176 -13.09 16.10 7.31
CA LEU A 176 -12.49 16.41 6.04
C LEU A 176 -11.30 15.47 5.82
N GLN A 177 -11.31 14.78 4.70
CA GLN A 177 -10.27 13.87 4.26
C GLN A 177 -9.57 14.52 3.07
N HIS A 178 -8.27 14.73 3.19
CA HIS A 178 -7.40 15.14 2.10
C HIS A 178 -6.50 13.97 1.76
N PHE A 179 -6.15 13.78 0.50
CA PHE A 179 -5.21 12.73 0.15
C PHE A 179 -4.38 13.07 -1.07
N LEU A 180 -3.14 12.61 -1.07
CA LEU A 180 -2.26 12.54 -2.22
C LEU A 180 -2.24 11.10 -2.73
N TRP A 181 -2.14 10.91 -4.04
CA TRP A 181 -2.08 9.56 -4.58
C TRP A 181 -1.39 9.47 -5.95
N THR A 182 -0.89 8.27 -6.23
CA THR A 182 -0.48 7.86 -7.57
C THR A 182 -0.77 6.38 -7.82
N LYS A 183 -0.75 5.95 -9.09
CA LYS A 183 -0.83 4.54 -9.49
C LYS A 183 0.58 3.96 -9.55
N TYR A 184 0.70 2.65 -9.39
CA TYR A 184 1.92 1.93 -9.76
C TYR A 184 2.06 1.82 -11.29
N SER A 185 2.24 2.96 -11.95
CA SER A 185 2.49 3.09 -13.39
C SER A 185 3.85 3.73 -13.69
N GLY A 186 4.47 4.36 -12.70
CA GLY A 186 5.78 4.99 -12.78
C GLY A 186 6.44 4.97 -11.40
N ILE A 187 7.71 4.54 -11.35
CA ILE A 187 8.44 4.38 -10.08
C ILE A 187 8.86 5.76 -9.55
N GLU A 188 9.08 6.73 -10.43
CA GLU A 188 9.33 8.12 -10.09
C GLU A 188 8.14 8.76 -9.38
N ASP A 189 6.90 8.47 -9.82
CA ASP A 189 5.70 9.02 -9.18
C ASP A 189 5.58 8.56 -7.72
N ILE A 190 5.93 7.30 -7.45
CA ILE A 190 5.90 6.69 -6.11
C ILE A 190 6.93 7.37 -5.20
N PHE A 191 8.19 7.48 -5.63
CA PHE A 191 9.23 8.10 -4.81
C PHE A 191 9.07 9.61 -4.66
N VAL A 192 8.56 10.31 -5.68
CA VAL A 192 8.22 11.73 -5.55
C VAL A 192 7.06 11.92 -4.57
N LEU A 193 6.03 11.07 -4.62
CA LEU A 193 4.95 11.11 -3.64
C LEU A 193 5.44 10.83 -2.21
N ASP A 194 6.31 9.82 -2.02
CA ASP A 194 6.92 9.51 -0.73
C ASP A 194 7.70 10.72 -0.16
N TYR A 195 8.55 11.33 -0.99
CA TYR A 195 9.31 12.53 -0.62
C TYR A 195 8.41 13.72 -0.25
N ILE A 196 7.38 14.00 -1.07
CA ILE A 196 6.46 15.13 -0.81
C ILE A 196 5.62 14.88 0.44
N GLY A 197 5.16 13.64 0.65
CA GLY A 197 4.43 13.23 1.85
C GLY A 197 5.23 13.47 3.11
N ASP A 198 6.47 12.97 3.15
CA ASP A 198 7.35 13.14 4.32
C ASP A 198 7.78 14.61 4.53
N LEU A 199 7.98 15.37 3.45
CA LEU A 199 8.24 16.81 3.54
C LEU A 199 7.07 17.56 4.19
N LEU A 200 5.83 17.27 3.78
CA LEU A 200 4.63 17.88 4.33
C LEU A 200 4.42 17.47 5.79
N GLU A 201 4.57 16.19 6.11
CA GLU A 201 4.45 15.68 7.48
C GLU A 201 5.50 16.31 8.39
N SER A 202 6.77 16.27 7.98
CA SER A 202 7.88 16.84 8.74
C SER A 202 7.75 18.34 8.95
N TYR A 203 7.29 19.08 7.93
CA TYR A 203 7.02 20.51 8.07
C TYR A 203 5.91 20.77 9.08
N CYS A 204 4.80 20.04 9.00
CA CYS A 204 3.69 20.20 9.94
C CYS A 204 4.09 19.89 11.39
N ILE A 205 4.93 18.85 11.60
CA ILE A 205 5.52 18.55 12.92
C ILE A 205 6.38 19.71 13.41
N PHE A 206 7.26 20.22 12.54
CA PHE A 206 8.15 21.33 12.87
C PHE A 206 7.36 22.58 13.25
N ASP A 207 6.38 22.97 12.43
CA ASP A 207 5.53 24.14 12.69
C ASP A 207 4.74 23.99 14.01
N ALA A 208 4.15 22.83 14.26
CA ALA A 208 3.45 22.55 15.52
C ALA A 208 4.38 22.69 16.73
N SER A 209 5.63 22.23 16.61
CA SER A 209 6.65 22.35 17.67
C SER A 209 7.01 23.80 17.99
N LEU A 210 7.12 24.66 16.97
CA LEU A 210 7.37 26.10 17.15
C LEU A 210 6.22 26.79 17.90
N HIS A 211 5.00 26.29 17.70
CA HIS A 211 3.78 26.82 18.31
C HIS A 211 3.34 26.08 19.58
N SER A 212 4.22 25.24 20.16
CA SER A 212 3.93 24.44 21.37
C SER A 212 2.64 23.61 21.29
N LYS A 213 2.27 23.18 20.09
CA LYS A 213 1.14 22.28 19.85
C LYS A 213 1.63 20.83 19.85
N TYR A 214 0.80 19.94 20.39
CA TYR A 214 1.00 18.51 20.15
C TYR A 214 0.64 18.20 18.69
N PHE A 215 1.50 17.40 18.06
CA PHE A 215 1.26 16.89 16.72
C PHE A 215 1.24 15.37 16.77
N TYR A 216 0.22 14.77 16.18
CA TYR A 216 0.14 13.34 15.92
C TYR A 216 0.31 13.15 14.42
N SER A 217 0.90 12.03 14.00
CA SER A 217 1.14 11.71 12.58
C SER A 217 -0.07 12.10 11.74
N SER A 218 0.22 12.82 10.66
CA SER A 218 -0.80 13.53 9.91
C SER A 218 -1.18 12.84 8.61
N PHE A 219 -0.30 11.97 8.11
CA PHE A 219 -0.61 11.13 6.96
C PHE A 219 -0.75 9.67 7.39
N ASP A 220 -1.89 9.09 7.03
CA ASP A 220 -2.15 7.67 7.08
C ASP A 220 -1.64 7.03 5.79
N TRP A 221 -0.56 6.25 5.94
CA TRP A 221 0.10 5.48 4.90
C TRP A 221 -0.47 4.05 4.77
N SER A 222 -1.46 3.67 5.59
CA SER A 222 -2.01 2.31 5.65
C SER A 222 -2.90 1.95 4.46
N PHE A 223 -3.30 2.95 3.67
CA PHE A 223 -4.04 2.80 2.42
C PHE A 223 -3.13 2.41 1.25
N GLY A 224 -2.33 1.36 1.43
CA GLY A 224 -1.43 0.80 0.42
C GLY A 224 -2.10 -0.33 -0.37
N ASP A 225 -2.27 -0.12 -1.68
CA ASP A 225 -3.00 -1.00 -2.61
C ASP A 225 -2.30 -0.99 -3.98
N GLN A 226 -3.00 -1.21 -5.10
CA GLN A 226 -2.57 -0.85 -6.47
C GLN A 226 -2.38 0.67 -6.68
N TYR A 227 -2.53 1.44 -5.61
CA TYR A 227 -2.26 2.86 -5.49
C TYR A 227 -1.35 3.08 -4.28
N MET A 228 -0.51 4.11 -4.35
CA MET A 228 0.08 4.71 -3.15
C MET A 228 -0.79 5.89 -2.76
N ILE A 229 -1.33 5.86 -1.54
CA ILE A 229 -2.27 6.87 -1.04
C ILE A 229 -1.78 7.38 0.30
N LEU A 230 -1.63 8.70 0.42
CA LEU A 230 -1.29 9.39 1.66
C LEU A 230 -2.50 10.20 2.10
N SER A 231 -3.20 9.76 3.14
CA SER A 231 -4.45 10.41 3.58
C SER A 231 -4.23 11.22 4.85
N ASN A 232 -4.74 12.45 4.89
CA ASN A 232 -4.77 13.29 6.06
C ASN A 232 -6.21 13.56 6.48
N SER A 233 -6.57 13.09 7.68
CA SER A 233 -7.84 13.41 8.32
C SER A 233 -7.67 14.68 9.16
N GLY A 234 -8.16 15.81 8.67
CA GLY A 234 -7.98 17.06 9.41
C GLY A 234 -8.22 18.31 8.60
N THR A 235 -8.21 19.43 9.30
CA THR A 235 -8.15 20.74 8.65
C THR A 235 -6.69 21.03 8.36
N LEU A 236 -6.32 21.08 7.07
CA LEU A 236 -4.97 21.53 6.69
C LEU A 236 -4.70 22.93 7.28
N GLU A 237 -3.57 23.12 7.94
CA GLU A 237 -3.17 24.43 8.44
C GLU A 237 -2.69 25.33 7.30
N ARG A 238 -2.63 26.65 7.56
CA ARG A 238 -2.09 27.61 6.59
C ARG A 238 -0.57 27.57 6.65
N ILE A 239 0.07 27.49 5.49
CA ILE A 239 1.52 27.37 5.34
C ILE A 239 2.03 28.55 4.52
N LYS A 240 2.99 29.28 5.09
CA LYS A 240 3.66 30.39 4.41
C LYS A 240 4.77 29.84 3.51
N LYS A 241 4.71 30.14 2.21
CA LYS A 241 5.62 29.61 1.17
C LYS A 241 7.08 29.83 1.50
N SER A 242 7.44 31.04 1.97
CA SER A 242 8.83 31.37 2.30
C SER A 242 9.39 30.46 3.41
N ASP A 243 8.58 30.15 4.40
CA ASP A 243 8.99 29.41 5.59
C ASP A 243 9.08 27.92 5.23
N PHE A 244 8.12 27.43 4.45
CA PHE A 244 8.12 26.08 3.88
C PHE A 244 9.34 25.81 2.99
N PHE A 245 9.68 26.71 2.05
CA PHE A 245 10.84 26.50 1.20
C PHE A 245 12.17 26.67 1.92
N THR A 246 12.22 27.47 2.98
CA THR A 246 13.38 27.51 3.89
C THR A 246 13.56 26.15 4.56
N PHE A 247 12.50 25.57 5.13
CA PHE A 247 12.53 24.24 5.72
C PHE A 247 12.89 23.15 4.70
N SER A 248 12.25 23.17 3.53
CA SER A 248 12.43 22.18 2.45
C SER A 248 13.90 22.03 2.03
N SER A 249 14.64 23.16 2.01
CA SER A 249 16.07 23.15 1.66
C SER A 249 16.93 22.32 2.63
N VAL A 250 16.62 22.38 3.93
CA VAL A 250 17.33 21.61 4.97
C VAL A 250 16.79 20.18 5.04
N PHE A 251 15.48 20.01 4.86
CA PHE A 251 14.82 18.71 4.84
C PHE A 251 15.42 17.79 3.78
N LYS A 252 15.69 18.30 2.56
CA LYS A 252 16.23 17.49 1.47
C LYS A 252 17.53 16.77 1.85
N GLU A 253 18.46 17.48 2.50
CA GLU A 253 19.73 16.89 2.96
C GLU A 253 19.49 15.83 4.05
N ASN A 254 18.54 16.08 4.95
CA ASN A 254 18.14 15.10 5.96
C ASN A 254 17.52 13.84 5.33
N TYR A 255 16.62 14.00 4.35
CA TYR A 255 15.99 12.89 3.62
C TYR A 255 17.04 12.05 2.89
N LEU A 256 17.97 12.69 2.17
CA LEU A 256 19.06 12.01 1.48
C LEU A 256 19.95 11.20 2.41
N ARG A 257 20.27 11.73 3.61
CA ARG A 257 21.01 11.01 4.64
C ARG A 257 20.22 9.82 5.19
N ASN A 258 18.91 9.97 5.38
CA ASN A 258 18.07 8.91 5.91
C ASN A 258 17.89 7.73 4.94
N LEU A 259 17.96 7.97 3.63
CA LEU A 259 18.03 6.90 2.62
C LEU A 259 19.21 5.96 2.84
N ASP A 260 20.36 6.45 3.35
CA ASP A 260 21.52 5.60 3.66
C ASP A 260 21.27 4.63 4.83
N TYR A 261 20.33 4.96 5.71
CA TYR A 261 19.87 4.07 6.78
C TYR A 261 18.77 3.10 6.33
N GLY A 262 18.45 3.07 5.03
CA GLY A 262 17.41 2.20 4.47
C GLY A 262 15.98 2.71 4.69
N TRP A 263 15.80 3.95 5.15
CA TRP A 263 14.47 4.56 5.28
C TRP A 263 13.89 4.88 3.90
N TYR A 264 12.58 5.08 3.81
CA TYR A 264 11.89 5.47 2.56
C TYR A 264 12.02 4.44 1.41
N ARG A 265 12.19 3.17 1.78
CA ARG A 265 12.25 2.02 0.87
C ARG A 265 11.11 1.02 1.07
N ALA A 266 10.14 1.36 1.92
CA ALA A 266 8.99 0.50 2.24
C ALA A 266 8.15 0.11 1.00
N TRP A 267 8.22 0.91 -0.07
CA TRP A 267 7.48 0.71 -1.31
C TRP A 267 8.18 -0.21 -2.32
N ASP A 268 9.44 -0.59 -2.10
CA ASP A 268 10.21 -1.41 -3.05
C ASP A 268 9.48 -2.72 -3.40
N SER A 269 8.87 -3.35 -2.40
CA SER A 269 8.09 -4.58 -2.58
C SER A 269 6.82 -4.36 -3.40
N HIS A 270 6.12 -3.25 -3.21
CA HIS A 270 4.91 -2.93 -3.96
C HIS A 270 5.25 -2.53 -5.41
N ILE A 271 6.33 -1.75 -5.60
CA ILE A 271 6.86 -1.41 -6.93
C ILE A 271 7.21 -2.71 -7.68
N ALA A 272 7.95 -3.62 -7.04
CA ALA A 272 8.28 -4.91 -7.65
C ALA A 272 7.04 -5.74 -7.96
N LEU A 273 6.08 -5.80 -7.04
CA LEU A 273 4.84 -6.55 -7.19
C LEU A 273 4.00 -6.04 -8.36
N PHE A 274 3.80 -4.73 -8.50
CA PHE A 274 2.89 -4.18 -9.51
C PHE A 274 3.55 -3.83 -10.84
N MET A 275 4.85 -3.52 -10.83
CA MET A 275 5.55 -3.03 -12.01
C MET A 275 6.63 -3.99 -12.51
N GLY A 276 7.01 -5.01 -11.73
CA GLY A 276 8.07 -5.96 -12.12
C GLY A 276 9.45 -5.31 -12.22
N VAL A 277 9.67 -4.19 -11.55
CA VAL A 277 10.93 -3.43 -11.57
C VAL A 277 11.44 -3.15 -10.16
N GLY A 278 12.71 -2.84 -10.05
CA GLY A 278 13.33 -2.35 -8.82
C GLY A 278 14.43 -1.35 -9.13
N THR A 279 14.79 -0.54 -8.15
CA THR A 279 15.84 0.48 -8.31
C THR A 279 16.82 0.48 -7.14
N SER A 280 17.95 1.17 -7.31
CA SER A 280 19.00 1.26 -6.30
C SER A 280 18.76 2.45 -5.37
N ILE A 281 19.45 2.48 -4.24
CA ILE A 281 19.44 3.66 -3.35
C ILE A 281 20.04 4.88 -4.07
N GLU A 282 21.07 4.66 -4.88
CA GLU A 282 21.74 5.74 -5.61
C GLU A 282 20.85 6.38 -6.68
N GLU A 283 20.05 5.58 -7.39
CA GLU A 283 19.05 6.12 -8.32
C GLU A 283 17.95 6.89 -7.57
N HIS A 284 17.48 6.41 -6.41
CA HIS A 284 16.52 7.14 -5.57
C HIS A 284 17.12 8.49 -5.12
N LYS A 285 18.36 8.52 -4.61
CA LYS A 285 19.04 9.77 -4.25
C LYS A 285 19.18 10.73 -5.44
N LYS A 286 19.52 10.22 -6.62
CA LYS A 286 19.62 11.01 -7.86
C LYS A 286 18.28 11.63 -8.23
N LEU A 287 17.19 10.88 -8.11
CA LEU A 287 15.83 11.39 -8.30
C LEU A 287 15.52 12.52 -7.31
N VAL A 288 15.72 12.31 -6.01
CA VAL A 288 15.46 13.31 -4.95
C VAL A 288 16.26 14.60 -5.17
N LYS A 289 17.52 14.49 -5.57
CA LYS A 289 18.37 15.64 -5.92
C LYS A 289 17.81 16.44 -7.11
N SER A 290 17.09 15.78 -8.01
CA SER A 290 16.50 16.37 -9.21
C SER A 290 15.13 17.02 -8.95
N ILE A 291 14.50 16.77 -7.80
CA ILE A 291 13.25 17.44 -7.40
C ILE A 291 13.55 18.90 -7.08
N ASP A 292 13.04 19.85 -7.86
CA ASP A 292 13.24 21.28 -7.62
C ASP A 292 12.06 21.94 -6.89
N ASN A 293 12.22 23.21 -6.48
CA ASN A 293 11.17 23.94 -5.78
C ASN A 293 9.93 24.19 -6.65
N ARG A 294 10.05 24.21 -7.99
CA ARG A 294 8.90 24.42 -8.88
C ARG A 294 7.99 23.19 -8.87
N LEU A 295 8.57 21.99 -8.91
CA LEU A 295 7.82 20.75 -8.79
C LEU A 295 7.15 20.63 -7.42
N ILE A 296 7.90 20.89 -6.34
CA ILE A 296 7.36 20.90 -4.97
C ILE A 296 6.21 21.90 -4.87
N GLU A 297 6.41 23.14 -5.35
CA GLU A 297 5.38 24.18 -5.33
C GLU A 297 4.11 23.75 -6.06
N SER A 298 4.24 23.14 -7.24
CA SER A 298 3.09 22.68 -8.03
C SER A 298 2.25 21.67 -7.23
N ILE A 299 2.87 20.61 -6.70
CA ILE A 299 2.16 19.54 -6.00
C ILE A 299 1.57 20.05 -4.68
N VAL A 300 2.34 20.82 -3.92
CA VAL A 300 1.91 21.34 -2.61
C VAL A 300 0.81 22.40 -2.77
N SER A 301 0.88 23.24 -3.80
CA SER A 301 -0.19 24.21 -4.10
C SER A 301 -1.48 23.49 -4.49
N ASP A 302 -1.40 22.43 -5.30
CA ASP A 302 -2.57 21.62 -5.67
C ASP A 302 -3.20 20.95 -4.45
N PHE A 303 -2.39 20.52 -3.47
CA PHE A 303 -2.86 19.86 -2.26
C PHE A 303 -3.46 20.82 -1.21
N LEU A 304 -2.76 21.93 -0.93
CA LEU A 304 -3.14 22.89 0.11
C LEU A 304 -4.12 23.98 -0.39
N GLY A 305 -4.15 24.24 -1.70
CA GLY A 305 -4.92 25.32 -2.30
C GLY A 305 -4.57 26.69 -1.71
N GLU A 306 -5.60 27.48 -1.37
CA GLU A 306 -5.45 28.82 -0.77
C GLU A 306 -4.71 28.83 0.58
N LYS A 307 -4.46 27.66 1.18
CA LYS A 307 -3.70 27.55 2.43
C LYS A 307 -2.19 27.68 2.22
N PHE A 308 -1.70 27.69 0.98
CA PHE A 308 -0.28 27.88 0.66
C PHE A 308 -0.03 29.27 0.06
N PHE A 309 0.50 30.20 0.87
CA PHE A 309 0.51 31.63 0.56
C PHE A 309 1.88 32.28 0.75
#